data_AF-A0AAN8A1A8-F1
#
_entry.id   AF-A0AAN8A1A8-F1
#
_cell.length_a   1.000
_cell.length_b   1.000
_cell.length_c   1.000
_cell.angle_alpha   90.00
_cell.angle_beta   90.00
_cell.angle_gamma   90.00
#
_symmetry.space_group_name_H-M   'P 1'
#
loop_
_entity.id
_entity.type
_entity.pdbx_description
1 polymer ?
#
loop_
_entity_poly.entity_id
_entity_poly.type
_entity_poly.pdbx_seq_one_letter_code
_entity_poly.pdbx_strand_id
1 'polypeptide(L)'
;MAHSGALTRGNILYEGNYTKWAKRIQGMLEVHQINTKEHELGYLTAGPEFDDDDYSSHDVRLLVEPQVSTAIMKRVPTAQQDSANKLLESLYTLARPFRLNDLPPELRQQIYSFHFGHATRYHVKYGPGGKTPTPPPSLLLVSRTIRTEALPLFFNMAEICFSVARTLTLPCQSRAEQNIRAWVRNCAKDNVGMLRHVVLKLGIQGKPPEITITFDLKTGLQVRFSSKMLPTQENSWREHIKKLEASREVLRLQGEALILALTSKADFRR
;
A
#
# COMPACT_ATOMS: atom_id res chain seq x y z
N MET A 1 13.02 6.05 3.29
CA MET A 1 11.66 6.19 3.86
C MET A 1 11.08 7.47 3.30
N ALA A 2 10.12 7.40 2.36
CA ALA A 2 9.43 8.60 1.89
C ALA A 2 8.53 9.08 3.04
N HIS A 3 8.80 10.26 3.59
CA HIS A 3 7.91 10.86 4.58
C HIS A 3 6.52 11.00 3.95
N SER A 4 5.52 10.39 4.58
CA SER A 4 4.12 10.69 4.30
C SER A 4 3.94 12.18 4.62
N GLY A 5 3.90 13.02 3.59
CA GLY A 5 3.98 14.49 3.69
C GLY A 5 5.12 15.16 2.89
N ALA A 6 6.04 14.42 2.28
CA ALA A 6 7.05 15.01 1.39
C ALA A 6 6.43 15.59 0.10
N LEU A 7 5.37 14.97 -0.43
CA LEU A 7 4.57 15.49 -1.54
C LEU A 7 3.78 16.75 -1.17
N THR A 8 3.58 17.04 0.13
CA THR A 8 2.80 18.18 0.62
C THR A 8 3.66 19.32 1.16
N ARG A 9 5.00 19.18 1.17
CA ARG A 9 5.92 20.27 1.54
C ARG A 9 6.13 21.26 0.40
N GLY A 10 5.86 20.86 -0.84
CA GLY A 10 5.80 21.78 -1.95
C GLY A 10 4.54 22.61 -1.82
N ASN A 11 4.69 23.93 -1.87
CA ASN A 11 3.62 24.90 -2.04
C ASN A 11 2.91 24.74 -3.40
N ILE A 12 2.80 23.54 -3.94
CA ILE A 12 2.40 23.26 -5.31
C ILE A 12 1.00 22.66 -5.30
N LEU A 13 0.16 23.00 -6.29
CA LEU A 13 -1.14 22.38 -6.50
C LEU A 13 -0.96 20.93 -6.91
N TYR A 14 -1.63 20.05 -6.17
CA TYR A 14 -1.82 18.64 -6.49
C TYR A 14 -3.28 18.25 -6.25
N GLU A 15 -3.65 17.04 -6.66
CA GLU A 15 -5.03 16.55 -6.48
C GLU A 15 -5.40 16.49 -5.00
N GLY A 16 -6.47 17.20 -4.61
CA GLY A 16 -7.02 17.17 -3.25
C GLY A 16 -6.52 18.28 -2.30
N ASN A 17 -5.65 19.21 -2.73
CA ASN A 17 -5.26 20.37 -1.89
C ASN A 17 -5.77 21.73 -2.38
N TYR A 18 -6.66 21.75 -3.39
CA TYR A 18 -7.10 22.96 -4.07
C TYR A 18 -7.52 24.08 -3.12
N THR A 19 -8.37 23.81 -2.12
CA THR A 19 -8.88 24.86 -1.21
C THR A 19 -7.76 25.58 -0.45
N LYS A 20 -6.73 24.86 -0.01
CA LYS A 20 -5.58 25.47 0.69
C LYS A 20 -4.67 26.22 -0.28
N TRP A 21 -4.46 25.65 -1.46
CA TRP A 21 -3.67 26.27 -2.53
C TRP A 21 -4.33 27.58 -3.02
N ALA A 22 -5.63 27.53 -3.31
CA ALA A 22 -6.42 28.64 -3.83
C ALA A 22 -6.41 29.86 -2.91
N LYS A 23 -6.63 29.67 -1.60
CA LYS A 23 -6.54 30.76 -0.61
C LYS A 23 -5.19 31.48 -0.64
N ARG A 24 -4.11 30.74 -0.87
CA ARG A 24 -2.75 31.31 -0.93
C ARG A 24 -2.52 32.04 -2.24
N ILE A 25 -2.94 31.45 -3.37
CA ILE A 25 -2.85 32.10 -4.68
C ILE A 25 -3.64 33.40 -4.69
N GLN A 26 -4.85 33.40 -4.13
CA GLN A 26 -5.66 34.60 -3.98
C GLN A 26 -4.90 35.71 -3.24
N GLY A 27 -4.32 35.42 -2.07
CA GLY A 27 -3.49 36.40 -1.36
C GLY A 27 -2.27 36.88 -2.16
N MET A 28 -1.68 36.02 -3.01
CA MET A 28 -0.56 36.39 -3.87
C MET A 28 -0.99 37.31 -5.01
N LEU A 29 -2.16 37.07 -5.61
CA LEU A 29 -2.75 37.93 -6.64
C LEU A 29 -3.15 39.29 -6.05
N GLU A 30 -3.73 39.30 -4.84
CA GLU A 30 -4.06 40.53 -4.09
C GLU A 30 -2.83 41.41 -3.85
N VAL A 31 -1.69 40.81 -3.44
CA VAL A 31 -0.42 41.53 -3.26
C VAL A 31 0.07 42.17 -4.56
N HIS A 32 -0.20 41.54 -5.71
CA HIS A 32 0.17 42.06 -7.03
C HIS A 32 -0.91 42.97 -7.63
N GLN A 33 -1.94 43.34 -6.85
CA GLN A 33 -3.07 44.18 -7.28
C GLN A 33 -3.86 43.60 -8.46
N ILE A 34 -3.78 42.28 -8.66
CA ILE A 34 -4.54 41.58 -9.69
C ILE A 34 -5.93 41.29 -9.10
N ASN A 35 -6.92 42.04 -9.58
CA ASN A 35 -8.29 41.89 -9.12
C ASN A 35 -8.97 40.72 -9.83
N THR A 36 -8.95 39.54 -9.20
CA THR A 36 -9.87 38.47 -9.57
C THR A 36 -11.21 38.74 -8.90
N LYS A 37 -12.13 39.44 -9.59
CA LYS A 37 -13.51 39.64 -9.09
C LYS A 37 -14.09 38.31 -8.63
N GLU A 38 -14.56 38.23 -7.38
CA GLU A 38 -15.37 37.19 -6.72
C GLU A 38 -15.38 35.77 -7.34
N HIS A 39 -14.25 35.27 -7.81
CA HIS A 39 -13.94 33.86 -7.70
C HIS A 39 -13.61 33.64 -6.23
N GLU A 40 -14.65 33.60 -5.38
CA GLU A 40 -14.54 32.79 -4.18
C GLU A 40 -14.18 31.39 -4.69
N LEU A 41 -12.88 31.07 -4.70
CA LEU A 41 -12.35 29.77 -5.15
C LEU A 41 -12.93 28.59 -4.33
N GLY A 42 -13.82 28.87 -3.36
CA GLY A 42 -14.66 27.93 -2.63
C GLY A 42 -16.04 27.63 -3.23
N TYR A 43 -16.58 28.46 -4.12
CA TYR A 43 -17.94 28.31 -4.69
C TYR A 43 -17.97 28.65 -6.19
N LEU A 44 -17.41 27.76 -7.02
CA LEU A 44 -17.72 27.72 -8.45
C LEU A 44 -19.11 27.09 -8.66
N THR A 45 -20.15 27.83 -8.27
CA THR A 45 -21.52 27.62 -8.75
C THR A 45 -21.75 28.56 -9.92
N ALA A 46 -22.16 27.99 -11.05
CA ALA A 46 -22.38 28.66 -12.34
C ALA A 46 -22.91 30.10 -12.20
N GLY A 47 -22.11 31.06 -12.65
CA GLY A 47 -22.42 32.48 -12.74
C GLY A 47 -21.83 33.06 -14.04
N PRO A 48 -22.38 34.18 -14.55
CA PRO A 48 -22.53 34.47 -15.98
C PRO A 48 -21.23 34.79 -16.72
N GLU A 49 -21.27 34.64 -18.04
CA GLU A 49 -20.19 34.98 -18.98
C GLU A 49 -19.75 36.45 -18.80
N PHE A 50 -18.44 36.67 -18.62
CA PHE A 50 -17.84 38.01 -18.45
C PHE A 50 -16.81 38.29 -19.55
N ASP A 51 -16.72 39.57 -19.94
CA ASP A 51 -15.84 40.11 -20.99
C ASP A 51 -14.33 39.88 -20.71
N ASP A 52 -13.65 39.32 -21.71
CA ASP A 52 -12.23 38.97 -21.78
C ASP A 52 -11.33 40.23 -21.94
N ASP A 53 -11.33 41.18 -21.00
CA ASP A 53 -10.37 42.31 -21.05
C ASP A 53 -8.97 41.89 -20.51
N ASP A 54 -8.00 41.91 -21.45
CA ASP A 54 -6.89 40.96 -21.60
C ASP A 54 -5.53 41.37 -20.98
N TYR A 55 -5.52 42.24 -19.95
CA TYR A 55 -4.25 42.69 -19.35
C TYR A 55 -3.86 42.00 -18.04
N SER A 56 -4.78 41.25 -17.40
CA SER A 56 -4.49 40.53 -16.15
C SER A 56 -4.03 39.07 -16.35
N SER A 57 -4.18 38.52 -17.56
CA SER A 57 -4.05 37.08 -17.77
C SER A 57 -2.61 36.57 -17.76
N HIS A 58 -1.69 37.33 -18.37
CA HIS A 58 -0.28 36.98 -18.41
C HIS A 58 0.35 36.99 -17.01
N ASP A 59 0.03 38.00 -16.19
CA ASP A 59 0.56 38.14 -14.83
C ASP A 59 0.02 37.05 -13.89
N VAL A 60 -1.26 36.70 -14.01
CA VAL A 60 -1.83 35.56 -13.27
C VAL A 60 -1.11 34.28 -13.64
N ARG A 61 -0.84 34.04 -14.92
CA ARG A 61 -0.16 32.83 -15.38
C ARG A 61 1.26 32.72 -14.83
N LEU A 62 2.04 33.80 -14.89
CA LEU A 62 3.41 33.85 -14.33
C LEU A 62 3.44 33.55 -12.82
N LEU A 63 2.38 33.96 -12.11
CA LEU A 63 2.24 33.73 -10.66
C LEU A 63 1.70 32.33 -10.33
N VAL A 64 0.79 31.79 -11.15
CA VAL A 64 0.07 30.53 -10.90
C VAL A 64 0.86 29.31 -11.38
N GLU A 65 1.41 29.33 -12.60
CA GLU A 65 2.06 28.15 -13.21
C GLU A 65 3.18 27.56 -12.37
N PRO A 66 4.10 28.35 -11.76
CA PRO A 66 5.17 27.81 -10.91
C PRO A 66 4.64 27.14 -9.64
N GLN A 67 3.39 27.45 -9.27
CA GLN A 67 2.71 26.91 -8.10
C GLN A 67 1.81 25.72 -8.45
N VAL A 68 1.85 25.19 -9.67
CA VAL A 68 1.07 24.02 -10.09
C VAL A 68 2.02 22.88 -10.49
N SER A 69 1.68 21.65 -10.12
CA SER A 69 2.51 20.51 -10.49
C SER A 69 2.50 20.32 -12.00
N THR A 70 3.63 19.94 -12.58
CA THR A 70 3.74 19.68 -14.02
C THR A 70 2.73 18.64 -14.51
N ALA A 71 2.33 17.69 -13.66
CA ALA A 71 1.31 16.69 -13.98
C ALA A 71 -0.11 17.27 -14.11
N ILE A 72 -0.47 18.29 -13.31
CA ILE A 72 -1.74 19.00 -13.47
C ILE A 72 -1.68 19.92 -14.69
N MET A 73 -0.61 20.70 -14.85
CA MET A 73 -0.47 21.62 -15.98
C MET A 73 -0.54 20.92 -17.34
N LYS A 74 0.07 19.73 -17.48
CA LYS A 74 0.01 18.92 -18.71
C LYS A 74 -1.41 18.49 -19.11
N ARG A 75 -2.36 18.53 -18.17
CA ARG A 75 -3.76 18.15 -18.39
C ARG A 75 -4.67 19.35 -18.65
N VAL A 76 -4.19 20.58 -18.47
CA VAL A 76 -4.94 21.79 -18.79
C VAL A 76 -4.91 21.99 -20.32
N PRO A 77 -6.07 22.04 -21.00
CA PRO A 77 -6.14 22.35 -22.43
C PRO A 77 -5.40 23.63 -22.77
N THR A 78 -4.59 23.63 -23.84
CA THR A 78 -3.78 24.78 -24.22
C THR A 78 -4.60 26.06 -24.39
N ALA A 79 -5.80 25.95 -24.98
CA ALA A 79 -6.72 27.08 -25.17
C ALA A 79 -7.22 27.72 -23.86
N GLN A 80 -7.12 27.02 -22.73
CA GLN A 80 -7.51 27.52 -21.41
C GLN A 80 -6.32 28.06 -20.60
N GLN A 81 -5.08 27.87 -21.07
CA GLN A 81 -3.89 28.35 -20.37
C GLN A 81 -3.67 29.86 -20.52
N ASP A 82 -4.21 30.46 -21.58
CA ASP A 82 -4.00 31.88 -21.89
C ASP A 82 -5.03 32.80 -21.23
N SER A 83 -6.09 32.27 -20.62
CA SER A 83 -7.09 33.03 -19.87
C SER A 83 -7.04 32.64 -18.39
N ALA A 84 -6.74 33.61 -17.51
CA ALA A 84 -6.64 33.43 -16.07
C ALA A 84 -7.84 32.70 -15.46
N ASN A 85 -9.06 33.11 -15.81
CA ASN A 85 -10.28 32.51 -15.27
C ASN A 85 -10.45 31.06 -15.75
N LYS A 86 -10.26 30.83 -17.05
CA LYS A 86 -10.35 29.47 -17.65
C LYS A 86 -9.26 28.55 -17.09
N LEU A 87 -8.07 29.08 -16.81
CA LEU A 87 -6.98 28.36 -16.16
C LEU A 87 -7.36 27.97 -14.73
N LEU A 88 -7.81 28.93 -13.91
CA LEU A 88 -8.20 28.66 -12.52
C LEU A 88 -9.36 27.66 -12.40
N GLU A 89 -10.34 27.73 -13.30
CA GLU A 89 -11.45 26.76 -13.40
C GLU A 89 -10.97 25.36 -13.80
N SER A 90 -10.05 25.28 -14.77
CA SER A 90 -9.42 24.02 -15.18
C SER A 90 -8.63 23.40 -14.04
N LEU A 91 -7.85 24.20 -13.32
CA LEU A 91 -7.08 23.78 -12.16
C LEU A 91 -7.98 23.29 -11.03
N TYR A 92 -9.12 23.95 -10.81
CA TYR A 92 -10.11 23.47 -9.85
C TYR A 92 -10.62 22.08 -10.22
N THR A 93 -11.08 21.93 -11.47
CA THR A 93 -11.65 20.68 -11.97
C THR A 93 -10.63 19.54 -11.90
N LEU A 94 -9.39 19.80 -12.31
CA LEU A 94 -8.30 18.82 -12.31
C LEU A 94 -7.75 18.51 -10.92
N ALA A 95 -7.82 19.46 -9.97
CA ALA A 95 -7.35 19.26 -8.60
C ALA A 95 -8.45 18.74 -7.66
N ARG A 96 -9.69 18.56 -8.14
CA ARG A 96 -10.75 17.91 -7.37
C ARG A 96 -10.32 16.49 -6.99
N PRO A 97 -10.48 16.08 -5.72
CA PRO A 97 -10.26 14.70 -5.35
C PRO A 97 -11.28 13.83 -6.09
N PHE A 98 -10.82 12.80 -6.78
CA PHE A 98 -11.70 11.75 -7.30
C PHE A 98 -11.84 10.64 -6.26
N ARG A 99 -12.97 9.94 -6.24
CA ARG A 99 -13.12 8.78 -5.36
C ARG A 99 -12.43 7.59 -6.01
N LEU A 100 -11.66 6.84 -5.23
CA LEU A 100 -10.97 5.66 -5.75
C LEU A 100 -11.94 4.66 -6.42
N ASN A 101 -13.16 4.56 -5.91
CA ASN A 101 -14.20 3.67 -6.45
C ASN A 101 -14.83 4.16 -7.76
N ASP A 102 -14.58 5.41 -8.16
CA ASP A 102 -15.05 5.94 -9.46
C ASP A 102 -14.10 5.52 -10.59
N LEU A 103 -12.89 5.04 -10.26
CA LEU A 103 -11.98 4.47 -11.26
C LEU A 103 -12.48 3.13 -11.78
N PRO A 104 -12.24 2.79 -13.06
CA PRO A 104 -12.44 1.44 -13.58
C PRO A 104 -11.71 0.38 -12.73
N PRO A 105 -12.29 -0.83 -12.58
CA PRO A 105 -11.69 -1.92 -11.79
C PRO A 105 -10.25 -2.24 -12.17
N GLU A 106 -9.89 -2.13 -13.44
CA GLU A 106 -8.56 -2.40 -13.98
C GLU A 106 -7.52 -1.45 -13.37
N LEU A 107 -7.85 -0.15 -13.30
CA LEU A 107 -6.98 0.84 -12.67
C LEU A 107 -6.90 0.65 -11.16
N ARG A 108 -8.02 0.29 -10.51
CA ARG A 108 -8.02 -0.04 -9.08
C ARG A 108 -7.10 -1.23 -8.77
N GLN A 109 -7.18 -2.30 -9.56
CA GLN A 109 -6.32 -3.47 -9.41
C GLN A 109 -4.84 -3.14 -9.61
N GLN A 110 -4.50 -2.27 -10.57
CA GLN A 110 -3.12 -1.79 -10.73
C GLN A 110 -2.65 -1.05 -9.47
N ILE A 111 -3.46 -0.12 -8.94
CA ILE A 111 -3.15 0.60 -7.69
C ILE A 111 -2.94 -0.38 -6.52
N TYR A 112 -3.82 -1.38 -6.37
CA TYR A 112 -3.69 -2.40 -5.33
C TYR A 112 -2.41 -3.23 -5.49
N SER A 113 -2.08 -3.60 -6.72
CA SER A 113 -0.87 -4.35 -7.04
C SER A 113 0.40 -3.53 -6.77
N PHE A 114 0.39 -2.22 -7.03
CA PHE A 114 1.47 -1.33 -6.62
C PHE A 114 1.60 -1.23 -5.10
N HIS A 115 0.47 -1.21 -4.37
CA HIS A 115 0.47 -1.13 -2.92
C HIS A 115 0.96 -2.44 -2.25
N PHE A 116 0.56 -3.59 -2.79
CA PHE A 116 0.89 -4.92 -2.24
C PHE A 116 2.07 -5.61 -2.93
N GLY A 117 2.68 -4.99 -3.94
CA GLY A 117 3.76 -5.56 -4.74
C GLY A 117 4.96 -6.02 -3.92
N HIS A 118 5.91 -6.66 -4.61
CA HIS A 118 6.98 -7.57 -4.12
C HIS A 118 7.86 -7.14 -2.90
N ALA A 119 7.64 -5.98 -2.28
CA ALA A 119 8.34 -5.54 -1.08
C ALA A 119 7.42 -5.31 0.15
N THR A 120 6.11 -5.50 0.02
CA THR A 120 5.20 -5.30 1.16
C THR A 120 5.28 -6.48 2.13
N ARG A 121 6.11 -6.31 3.16
CA ARG A 121 6.24 -7.24 4.28
C ARG A 121 5.18 -6.95 5.34
N TYR A 122 4.26 -7.88 5.54
CA TYR A 122 3.24 -7.79 6.57
C TYR A 122 3.68 -8.54 7.83
N HIS A 123 4.06 -7.81 8.87
CA HIS A 123 4.51 -8.41 10.12
C HIS A 123 3.33 -8.82 11.00
N VAL A 124 3.17 -10.13 11.17
CA VAL A 124 2.23 -10.70 12.14
C VAL A 124 2.84 -10.58 13.53
N LYS A 125 2.29 -9.67 14.31
CA LYS A 125 2.64 -9.40 15.71
C LYS A 125 1.45 -9.79 16.56
N TYR A 126 1.76 -10.31 17.74
CA TYR A 126 0.81 -10.54 18.80
C TYR A 126 1.25 -9.74 20.01
N GLY A 127 0.33 -8.97 20.57
CA GLY A 127 0.55 -8.32 21.86
C GLY A 127 0.86 -9.32 22.98
N PRO A 128 1.36 -8.84 24.13
CA PRO A 128 1.50 -9.68 25.31
C PRO A 128 0.17 -10.41 25.59
N GLY A 129 0.22 -11.74 25.71
CA GLY A 129 -0.96 -12.58 25.89
C GLY A 129 -1.67 -13.07 24.61
N GLY A 130 -1.17 -12.75 23.42
CA GLY A 130 -1.69 -13.36 22.17
C GLY A 130 -3.05 -12.84 21.71
N LYS A 131 -3.60 -11.80 22.34
CA LYS A 131 -5.00 -11.39 22.16
C LYS A 131 -5.23 -10.39 21.02
N THR A 132 -4.24 -9.56 20.67
CA THR A 132 -4.38 -8.55 19.62
C THR A 132 -3.51 -8.89 18.41
N PRO A 133 -4.10 -9.36 17.29
CA PRO A 133 -3.38 -9.55 16.04
C PRO A 133 -3.01 -8.19 15.44
N THR A 134 -1.94 -8.15 14.64
CA THR A 134 -1.67 -6.99 13.77
C THR A 134 -2.93 -6.67 12.96
N PRO A 135 -3.37 -5.40 12.90
CA PRO A 135 -4.47 -5.01 12.04
C PRO A 135 -4.07 -5.22 10.58
N PRO A 136 -5.01 -5.61 9.70
CA PRO A 136 -4.72 -5.77 8.29
C PRO A 136 -4.23 -4.44 7.68
N PRO A 137 -3.55 -4.47 6.51
CA PRO A 137 -3.14 -3.26 5.81
C PRO A 137 -4.26 -2.24 5.71
N SER A 138 -3.92 -0.96 5.86
CA SER A 138 -4.88 0.15 5.88
C SER A 138 -5.81 0.16 4.67
N LEU A 139 -5.30 -0.22 3.49
CA LEU A 139 -6.10 -0.34 2.27
C LEU A 139 -7.29 -1.30 2.42
N LEU A 140 -7.13 -2.40 3.17
CA LEU A 140 -8.19 -3.40 3.43
C LEU A 140 -9.22 -2.95 4.48
N LEU A 141 -9.00 -1.78 5.10
CA LEU A 141 -9.87 -1.18 6.11
C LEU A 141 -10.69 0.00 5.56
N VAL A 142 -10.42 0.46 4.33
CA VAL A 142 -11.05 1.66 3.77
C VAL A 142 -12.54 1.46 3.45
N SER A 143 -12.89 0.41 2.71
CA SER A 143 -14.27 0.10 2.34
C SER A 143 -14.46 -1.38 2.04
N ARG A 144 -15.71 -1.85 2.04
CA ARG A 144 -16.03 -3.25 1.69
C ARG A 144 -15.65 -3.58 0.25
N THR A 145 -15.92 -2.68 -0.69
CA THR A 145 -15.59 -2.86 -2.11
C THR A 145 -14.07 -3.03 -2.32
N ILE A 146 -13.29 -2.08 -1.79
CA ILE A 146 -11.82 -2.14 -1.89
C ILE A 146 -11.31 -3.41 -1.22
N ARG A 147 -11.85 -3.77 -0.06
CA ARG A 147 -11.45 -5.00 0.64
C ARG A 147 -11.69 -6.23 -0.23
N THR A 148 -12.87 -6.39 -0.82
CA THR A 148 -13.19 -7.56 -1.66
C THR A 148 -12.26 -7.69 -2.85
N GLU A 149 -11.93 -6.57 -3.51
CA GLU A 149 -11.05 -6.56 -4.69
C GLU A 149 -9.56 -6.75 -4.32
N ALA A 150 -9.12 -6.14 -3.22
CA ALA A 150 -7.71 -6.04 -2.88
C ALA A 150 -7.22 -7.18 -1.96
N LEU A 151 -8.11 -7.86 -1.25
CA LEU A 151 -7.77 -8.96 -0.33
C LEU A 151 -7.10 -10.15 -1.05
N PRO A 152 -7.57 -10.64 -2.21
CA PRO A 152 -6.89 -11.69 -2.95
C PRO A 152 -5.47 -11.29 -3.36
N LEU A 153 -5.30 -10.05 -3.82
CA LEU A 153 -4.00 -9.50 -4.21
C LEU A 153 -3.04 -9.44 -3.03
N PHE A 154 -3.53 -9.03 -1.85
CA PHE A 154 -2.74 -9.01 -0.62
C PHE A 154 -2.18 -10.40 -0.29
N PHE A 155 -3.01 -11.45 -0.23
CA PHE A 155 -2.53 -12.80 0.09
C PHE A 155 -1.62 -13.39 -1.00
N ASN A 156 -1.85 -13.00 -2.26
CA ASN A 156 -1.06 -13.46 -3.38
C ASN A 156 0.33 -12.80 -3.45
N MET A 157 0.43 -11.50 -3.14
CA MET A 157 1.65 -10.71 -3.38
C MET A 157 2.47 -10.40 -2.11
N ALA A 158 1.81 -10.28 -0.95
CA ALA A 158 2.50 -9.83 0.27
C ALA A 158 3.33 -10.94 0.92
N GLU A 159 4.48 -10.55 1.49
CA GLU A 159 5.29 -11.45 2.33
C GLU A 159 4.74 -11.44 3.76
N ILE A 160 4.03 -12.49 4.15
CA ILE A 160 3.50 -12.62 5.51
C ILE A 160 4.62 -13.06 6.46
N CYS A 161 5.04 -12.15 7.32
CA CYS A 161 6.20 -12.33 8.19
C CYS A 161 5.79 -12.70 9.62
N PHE A 162 6.16 -13.90 10.06
CA PHE A 162 6.03 -14.35 11.44
C PHE A 162 7.37 -14.20 12.17
N SER A 163 7.37 -13.50 13.30
CA SER A 163 8.55 -13.40 14.17
C SER A 163 8.40 -14.31 15.37
N VAL A 164 9.34 -15.23 15.54
CA VAL A 164 9.41 -16.11 16.71
C VAL A 164 10.59 -15.68 17.55
N ALA A 165 10.29 -14.91 18.61
CA ALA A 165 11.26 -14.60 19.64
C ALA A 165 11.60 -15.89 20.39
N ARG A 166 12.89 -16.22 20.53
CA ARG A 166 13.29 -17.27 21.47
C ARG A 166 13.05 -16.75 22.88
N THR A 167 12.09 -17.33 23.60
CA THR A 167 11.87 -17.03 25.02
C THR A 167 12.46 -18.16 25.86
N LEU A 168 13.14 -17.83 26.96
CA LEU A 168 13.75 -18.80 27.88
C LEU A 168 12.71 -19.67 28.61
N THR A 169 11.43 -19.27 28.62
CA THR A 169 10.41 -19.80 29.54
C THR A 169 9.35 -20.71 28.91
N LEU A 170 9.24 -20.77 27.58
CA LEU A 170 8.26 -21.62 26.87
C LEU A 170 8.90 -22.26 25.63
N PRO A 171 8.46 -23.48 25.23
CA PRO A 171 8.80 -24.04 23.92
C PRO A 171 8.42 -23.04 22.82
N CYS A 172 9.42 -22.44 22.18
CA CYS A 172 9.24 -21.41 21.13
C CYS A 172 8.27 -21.86 20.02
N GLN A 173 8.22 -23.17 19.78
CA GLN A 173 7.31 -23.84 18.85
C GLN A 173 5.83 -23.66 19.20
N SER A 174 5.43 -23.92 20.45
CA SER A 174 4.03 -23.86 20.88
C SER A 174 3.43 -22.47 20.69
N ARG A 175 4.23 -21.42 20.95
CA ARG A 175 3.82 -20.03 20.80
C ARG A 175 3.78 -19.59 19.34
N ALA A 176 4.78 -19.99 18.54
CA ALA A 176 4.77 -19.73 17.10
C ALA A 176 3.55 -20.35 16.44
N GLU A 177 3.28 -21.62 16.74
CA GLU A 177 2.13 -22.35 16.24
C GLU A 177 0.81 -21.70 16.68
N GLN A 178 0.67 -21.35 17.97
CA GLN A 178 -0.52 -20.67 18.47
C GLN A 178 -0.75 -19.33 17.75
N ASN A 179 0.30 -18.54 17.53
CA ASN A 179 0.22 -17.27 16.82
C ASN A 179 -0.19 -17.45 15.35
N ILE A 180 0.39 -18.45 14.67
CA ILE A 180 0.04 -18.78 13.29
C ILE A 180 -1.43 -19.22 13.22
N ARG A 181 -1.85 -20.15 14.08
CA ARG A 181 -3.24 -20.64 14.13
C ARG A 181 -4.22 -19.51 14.45
N ALA A 182 -3.90 -18.64 15.39
CA ALA A 182 -4.73 -17.47 15.70
C ALA A 182 -4.82 -16.52 14.50
N TRP A 183 -3.75 -16.34 13.73
CA TRP A 183 -3.74 -15.42 12.59
C TRP A 183 -4.57 -16.00 11.46
N VAL A 184 -4.44 -17.31 11.24
CA VAL A 184 -5.28 -18.03 10.29
C VAL A 184 -6.76 -17.89 10.65
N ARG A 185 -7.14 -18.10 11.92
CA ARG A 185 -8.55 -17.98 12.34
C ARG A 185 -9.11 -16.58 12.21
N ASN A 186 -8.32 -15.56 12.56
CA ASN A 186 -8.82 -14.19 12.68
C ASN A 186 -8.64 -13.33 11.41
N CYS A 187 -7.64 -13.65 10.58
CA CYS A 187 -7.24 -12.81 9.46
C CYS A 187 -7.29 -13.53 8.12
N ALA A 188 -6.76 -14.77 8.04
CA ALA A 188 -6.60 -15.45 6.76
C ALA A 188 -7.78 -16.31 6.36
N LYS A 189 -8.48 -16.93 7.31
CA LYS A 189 -9.64 -17.84 7.19
C LYS A 189 -9.93 -18.35 5.77
N ASP A 190 -10.80 -17.67 5.04
CA ASP A 190 -11.29 -18.11 3.72
C ASP A 190 -10.32 -17.82 2.56
N ASN A 191 -9.22 -17.12 2.84
CA ASN A 191 -8.22 -16.65 1.88
C ASN A 191 -6.87 -17.37 2.04
N VAL A 192 -6.75 -18.33 2.96
CA VAL A 192 -5.50 -19.09 3.16
C VAL A 192 -5.05 -19.76 1.86
N GLY A 193 -5.97 -20.27 1.06
CA GLY A 193 -5.66 -20.87 -0.24
C GLY A 193 -4.98 -19.90 -1.23
N MET A 194 -5.16 -18.60 -1.06
CA MET A 194 -4.54 -17.57 -1.91
C MET A 194 -3.12 -17.19 -1.48
N LEU A 195 -2.68 -17.65 -0.30
CA LEU A 195 -1.37 -17.32 0.24
C LEU A 195 -0.24 -17.88 -0.65
N ARG A 196 0.76 -17.06 -0.97
CA ARG A 196 1.92 -17.48 -1.78
C ARG A 196 3.26 -17.29 -1.11
N HIS A 197 3.39 -16.35 -0.18
CA HIS A 197 4.67 -15.99 0.41
C HIS A 197 4.58 -15.89 1.93
N VAL A 198 5.39 -16.70 2.62
CA VAL A 198 5.51 -16.66 4.08
C VAL A 198 6.96 -16.59 4.49
N VAL A 199 7.26 -15.71 5.43
CA VAL A 199 8.60 -15.52 5.98
C VAL A 199 8.56 -15.81 7.47
N LEU A 200 9.45 -16.68 7.93
CA LEU A 200 9.66 -16.96 9.33
C LEU A 200 10.99 -16.36 9.79
N LYS A 201 10.94 -15.47 10.78
CA LYS A 201 12.13 -14.89 11.42
C LYS A 201 12.39 -15.57 12.76
N LEU A 202 13.59 -16.12 12.91
CA LEU A 202 14.01 -16.85 14.10
C LEU A 202 15.07 -16.03 14.87
N GLY A 203 14.77 -15.50 16.06
CA GLY A 203 15.81 -14.88 16.90
C GLY A 203 15.35 -13.83 17.90
N ILE A 204 16.27 -13.45 18.80
CA ILE A 204 16.05 -12.45 19.86
C ILE A 204 16.87 -11.18 19.62
N GLN A 205 18.05 -11.28 19.00
CA GLN A 205 18.98 -10.15 18.79
C GLN A 205 19.84 -10.35 17.53
N GLY A 206 20.21 -9.26 16.84
CA GLY A 206 21.01 -9.28 15.61
C GLY A 206 20.17 -9.33 14.32
N LYS A 207 20.77 -9.80 13.21
CA LYS A 207 20.07 -10.07 11.93
C LYS A 207 19.57 -11.52 11.96
N PRO A 208 18.33 -11.80 12.42
CA PRO A 208 17.85 -13.16 12.59
C PRO A 208 17.84 -13.91 11.25
N PRO A 209 18.15 -15.21 11.23
CA PRO A 209 17.87 -16.02 10.04
C PRO A 209 16.39 -15.94 9.67
N GLU A 210 16.16 -15.63 8.39
CA GLU A 210 14.83 -15.65 7.78
C GLU A 210 14.74 -16.88 6.89
N ILE A 211 13.66 -17.64 7.08
CA ILE A 211 13.27 -18.75 6.23
C ILE A 211 12.08 -18.26 5.43
N THR A 212 12.24 -18.16 4.11
CA THR A 212 11.16 -17.78 3.21
C THR A 212 10.64 -19.03 2.53
N ILE A 213 9.35 -19.31 2.69
CA ILE A 213 8.64 -20.40 2.01
C ILE A 213 7.70 -19.77 0.99
N THR A 214 7.82 -20.20 -0.25
CA THR A 214 6.97 -19.72 -1.35
C THR A 214 6.24 -20.87 -2.00
N PHE A 215 5.01 -20.61 -2.45
CA PHE A 215 4.23 -21.54 -3.25
C PHE A 215 3.96 -20.92 -4.62
N ASP A 216 4.27 -21.68 -5.66
CA ASP A 216 3.94 -21.35 -7.05
C ASP A 216 3.34 -22.58 -7.72
N LEU A 217 2.35 -22.36 -8.59
CA LEU A 217 1.62 -23.47 -9.23
C LEU A 217 2.50 -24.30 -10.17
N LYS A 218 3.56 -23.71 -10.74
CA LYS A 218 4.44 -24.40 -11.69
C LYS A 218 5.58 -25.13 -11.00
N THR A 219 6.08 -24.56 -9.91
CA THR A 219 7.30 -25.03 -9.24
C THR A 219 7.06 -25.63 -7.85
N GLY A 220 5.83 -25.60 -7.35
CA GLY A 220 5.46 -26.14 -6.04
C GLY A 220 5.97 -25.30 -4.87
N LEU A 221 6.14 -25.95 -3.72
CA LEU A 221 6.75 -25.34 -2.55
C LEU A 221 8.27 -25.19 -2.70
N GLN A 222 8.76 -23.97 -2.44
CA GLN A 222 10.19 -23.66 -2.39
C GLN A 222 10.56 -23.07 -1.03
N VAL A 223 11.82 -23.25 -0.64
CA VAL A 223 12.40 -22.65 0.57
C VAL A 223 13.70 -21.93 0.26
N ARG A 224 13.84 -20.71 0.82
CA ARG A 224 15.03 -19.85 0.71
C ARG A 224 15.45 -19.37 2.10
N PHE A 225 16.75 -19.11 2.25
CA PHE A 225 17.36 -18.69 3.52
C PHE A 225 18.11 -17.38 3.30
N SER A 226 17.90 -16.39 4.18
CA SER A 226 18.48 -15.04 4.01
C SER A 226 19.85 -14.86 4.66
N SER A 227 20.24 -15.74 5.59
CA SER A 227 21.52 -15.71 6.29
C SER A 227 22.03 -17.13 6.52
N LYS A 228 23.31 -17.25 6.91
CA LYS A 228 23.96 -18.53 7.18
C LYS A 228 23.24 -19.24 8.34
N MET A 229 22.33 -20.15 8.03
CA MET A 229 21.85 -21.15 8.96
C MET A 229 22.87 -22.29 9.03
N LEU A 230 22.80 -23.10 10.09
CA LEU A 230 23.62 -24.32 10.12
C LEU A 230 23.19 -25.23 8.96
N PRO A 231 24.12 -25.83 8.20
CA PRO A 231 23.77 -26.70 7.07
C PRO A 231 22.81 -27.83 7.44
N THR A 232 22.95 -28.35 8.67
CA THR A 232 22.03 -29.37 9.21
C THR A 232 20.58 -28.87 9.34
N GLN A 233 20.38 -27.59 9.69
CA GLN A 233 19.06 -26.98 9.77
C GLN A 233 18.51 -26.70 8.37
N GLU A 234 19.32 -26.18 7.45
CA GLU A 234 18.89 -25.94 6.06
C GLU A 234 18.45 -27.25 5.38
N ASN A 235 19.24 -28.32 5.51
CA ASN A 235 18.91 -29.63 4.96
C ASN A 235 17.62 -30.18 5.59
N SER A 236 17.47 -30.05 6.91
CA SER A 236 16.26 -30.47 7.62
C SER A 236 15.01 -29.71 7.16
N TRP A 237 15.14 -28.43 6.79
CA TRP A 237 14.04 -27.64 6.20
C TRP A 237 13.75 -28.06 4.75
N ARG A 238 14.78 -28.26 3.92
CA ARG A 238 14.60 -28.73 2.54
C ARG A 238 13.92 -30.09 2.48
N GLU A 239 14.35 -31.05 3.31
CA GLU A 239 13.71 -32.36 3.41
C GLU A 239 12.26 -32.27 3.89
N HIS A 240 11.99 -31.40 4.87
CA HIS A 240 10.64 -31.14 5.37
C HIS A 240 9.71 -30.64 4.26
N ILE A 241 10.15 -29.63 3.52
CA ILE A 241 9.38 -29.05 2.41
C ILE A 241 9.17 -30.07 1.29
N LYS A 242 10.18 -30.87 0.96
CA LYS A 242 10.06 -31.94 -0.04
C LYS A 242 9.02 -33.00 0.35
N LYS A 243 9.00 -33.42 1.63
CA LYS A 243 7.99 -34.36 2.15
C LYS A 243 6.59 -33.75 2.12
N LEU A 244 6.48 -32.47 2.46
CA LEU A 244 5.21 -31.76 2.47
C LEU A 244 4.64 -31.56 1.05
N GLU A 245 5.50 -31.34 0.05
CA GLU A 245 5.06 -31.19 -1.35
C GLU A 245 4.30 -32.42 -1.85
N ALA A 246 4.77 -33.63 -1.53
CA ALA A 246 4.04 -34.85 -1.87
C ALA A 246 2.65 -34.90 -1.21
N SER A 247 2.53 -34.46 0.04
CA SER A 247 1.23 -34.39 0.73
C SER A 247 0.33 -33.30 0.15
N ARG A 248 0.92 -32.17 -0.26
CA ARG A 248 0.23 -31.05 -0.91
C ARG A 248 -0.41 -31.50 -2.22
N GLU A 249 0.32 -32.23 -3.06
CA GLU A 249 -0.21 -32.75 -4.33
C GLU A 249 -1.41 -33.68 -4.13
N VAL A 250 -1.30 -34.63 -3.20
CA VAL A 250 -2.37 -35.59 -2.89
C VAL A 250 -3.62 -34.89 -2.36
N LEU A 251 -3.43 -33.93 -1.45
CA LEU A 251 -4.53 -33.21 -0.79
C LEU A 251 -4.97 -31.95 -1.55
N ARG A 252 -4.35 -31.65 -2.69
CA ARG A 252 -4.57 -30.44 -3.51
C ARG A 252 -4.50 -29.14 -2.71
N LEU A 253 -3.60 -29.08 -1.75
CA LEU A 253 -3.40 -27.89 -0.92
C LEU A 253 -2.73 -26.78 -1.74
N GLN A 254 -3.09 -25.53 -1.44
CA GLN A 254 -2.46 -24.34 -2.01
C GLN A 254 -1.70 -23.61 -0.90
N GLY A 255 -2.10 -22.39 -0.56
CA GLY A 255 -1.49 -21.61 0.50
C GLY A 255 -1.62 -22.25 1.90
N GLU A 256 -2.53 -23.20 2.09
CA GLU A 256 -2.63 -24.02 3.30
C GLU A 256 -1.33 -24.78 3.58
N ALA A 257 -0.64 -25.22 2.54
CA ALA A 257 0.61 -25.96 2.68
C ALA A 257 1.73 -25.08 3.26
N LEU A 258 1.69 -23.76 3.04
CA LEU A 258 2.64 -22.82 3.68
C LEU A 258 2.41 -22.77 5.19
N ILE A 259 1.15 -22.77 5.62
CA ILE A 259 0.80 -22.79 7.05
C ILE A 259 1.21 -24.13 7.67
N LEU A 260 0.89 -25.24 7.01
CA LEU A 260 1.31 -26.56 7.47
C LEU A 260 2.82 -26.66 7.60
N ALA A 261 3.58 -26.15 6.62
CA ALA A 261 5.03 -26.15 6.65
C ALA A 261 5.59 -25.51 7.92
N LEU A 262 4.98 -24.41 8.36
CA LEU A 262 5.38 -23.71 9.59
C LEU A 262 4.93 -24.44 10.86
N THR A 263 3.71 -24.97 10.90
CA THR A 263 3.15 -25.55 12.13
C THR A 263 3.60 -26.98 12.39
N SER A 264 3.89 -27.75 11.34
CA SER A 264 4.27 -29.16 11.47
C SER A 264 5.78 -29.36 11.65
N LYS A 265 6.60 -28.32 11.49
CA LYS A 265 8.04 -28.44 11.70
C LYS A 265 8.34 -28.51 13.19
N ALA A 266 8.75 -29.69 13.65
CA ALA A 266 9.02 -29.97 15.06
C ALA A 266 10.26 -29.26 15.62
N ASP A 267 11.26 -28.99 14.77
CA ASP A 267 12.58 -28.56 15.21
C ASP A 267 12.80 -27.05 15.05
N PHE A 268 12.13 -26.24 15.89
CA PHE A 268 12.67 -24.90 16.20
C PHE A 268 13.79 -24.96 17.24
N ARG A 269 14.04 -26.15 17.80
CA ARG A 269 15.00 -26.42 18.86
C ARG A 269 16.31 -26.94 18.28
N ARG A 270 17.30 -26.06 18.19
CA ARG A 270 18.71 -26.33 18.52
C ARG A 270 19.28 -25.09 19.19
#